data_AF-A0A0A7PBG9-F1
#
_entry.id   AF-A0A0A7PBG9-F1
#
_cell.length_a   1.000
_cell.length_b   1.000
_cell.length_c   1.000
_cell.angle_alpha   90.00
_cell.angle_beta   90.00
_cell.angle_gamma   90.00
#
_symmetry.space_group_name_H-M   'P 1'
#
loop_
_entity.id
_entity.type
_entity.pdbx_description
1 polymer ?
#
loop_
_entity_poly.entity_id
_entity_poly.type
_entity_poly.pdbx_seq_one_letter_code
_entity_poly.pdbx_strand_id
1 'polypeptide(L)'
;MTHGILRQLASEAPDVPPPAIQFLSLTEDEFVDRFQPVPNHLLATAGFDFGRGGCLFEASGPDLEFIRSQPAANVWTVIEGDDGLEITDGMHAVNRLGYLLAEQPCPPDTMVSVPLDF
;
A
#
# COMPACT_ATOMS: atom_id res chain seq x y z
N MET A 1 17.01 -9.93 62.82
CA MET A 1 15.91 -10.32 61.92
C MET A 1 16.32 -9.96 60.50
N THR A 2 16.65 -10.97 59.72
CA THR A 2 17.09 -10.92 58.32
C THR A 2 15.93 -11.32 57.42
N HIS A 3 15.53 -10.44 56.50
CA HIS A 3 14.81 -10.72 55.26
C HIS A 3 15.14 -9.52 54.36
N GLY A 4 15.74 -9.63 53.19
CA GLY A 4 15.66 -10.69 52.19
C GLY A 4 15.30 -9.96 50.89
N ILE A 5 16.32 -9.64 50.07
CA ILE A 5 16.15 -9.09 48.73
C ILE A 5 15.33 -10.09 47.90
N LEU A 6 14.28 -9.62 47.23
CA LEU A 6 13.74 -10.34 46.07
C LEU A 6 13.80 -9.43 44.84
N ARG A 7 14.69 -9.81 43.92
CA ARG A 7 14.71 -9.40 42.52
C ARG A 7 13.34 -9.68 41.90
N GLN A 8 12.70 -8.65 41.34
CA GLN A 8 11.70 -8.88 40.29
C GLN A 8 12.45 -8.99 38.97
N LEU A 9 12.51 -10.21 38.42
CA LEU A 9 12.98 -10.49 37.07
C LEU A 9 12.03 -9.78 36.09
N ALA A 10 12.54 -8.80 35.36
CA ALA A 10 11.87 -8.33 34.15
C ALA A 10 11.93 -9.47 33.13
N SER A 11 10.76 -9.91 32.64
CA SER A 11 10.68 -10.79 31.48
C SER A 11 11.25 -10.08 30.27
N GLU A 12 12.42 -10.48 29.83
CA GLU A 12 12.94 -10.18 28.50
C GLU A 12 11.99 -10.84 27.49
N ALA A 13 11.29 -10.03 26.69
CA ALA A 13 10.66 -10.50 25.46
C ALA A 13 11.79 -10.99 24.53
N PRO A 14 11.60 -12.09 23.79
CA PRO A 14 12.64 -12.60 22.91
C PRO A 14 13.05 -11.53 21.90
N ASP A 15 14.37 -11.40 21.72
CA ASP A 15 15.05 -10.62 20.70
C ASP A 15 14.66 -11.12 19.30
N VAL A 16 13.42 -10.83 18.88
CA VAL A 16 12.98 -11.05 17.51
C VAL A 16 13.58 -9.90 16.70
N PRO A 17 14.52 -10.16 15.77
CA PRO A 17 15.01 -9.11 14.90
C PRO A 17 13.81 -8.46 14.21
N PRO A 18 13.79 -7.12 14.03
CA PRO A 18 12.70 -6.47 13.33
C PRO A 18 12.49 -7.16 11.98
N PRO A 19 11.23 -7.38 11.56
CA PRO A 19 10.96 -8.03 10.28
C PRO A 19 11.72 -7.29 9.18
N ALA A 20 12.48 -8.04 8.38
CA ALA A 20 13.19 -7.48 7.24
C ALA A 20 12.14 -7.05 6.20
N ILE A 21 12.15 -5.77 5.83
CA ILE A 21 11.30 -5.26 4.75
C ILE A 21 11.67 -5.99 3.46
N GLN A 22 10.68 -6.62 2.82
CA GLN A 22 10.81 -7.25 1.51
C GLN A 22 10.52 -6.22 0.43
N PHE A 23 11.40 -6.11 -0.56
CA PHE A 23 11.19 -5.24 -1.72
C PHE A 23 10.79 -6.11 -2.91
N LEU A 24 9.63 -5.80 -3.51
CA LEU A 24 9.10 -6.51 -4.67
C LEU A 24 8.96 -5.53 -5.84
N SER A 25 9.62 -5.84 -6.95
CA SER A 25 9.36 -5.22 -8.24
C SER A 25 8.46 -6.13 -9.05
N LEU A 26 7.31 -5.63 -9.49
CA LEU A 26 6.32 -6.39 -10.27
C LEU A 26 6.09 -5.71 -11.62
N THR A 27 5.61 -6.49 -12.58
CA THR A 27 4.99 -5.98 -13.80
C THR A 27 3.54 -5.54 -13.54
N GLU A 28 2.97 -4.73 -14.44
CA GLU A 28 1.54 -4.35 -14.38
C GLU A 28 0.63 -5.59 -14.35
N ASP A 29 0.89 -6.58 -15.20
CA ASP A 29 0.12 -7.83 -15.25
C ASP A 29 0.15 -8.58 -13.90
N GLU A 30 1.32 -8.68 -13.27
CA GLU A 30 1.45 -9.32 -11.95
C GLU A 30 0.74 -8.53 -10.84
N PHE A 31 0.75 -7.20 -10.92
CA PHE A 31 -0.02 -6.36 -10.01
C PHE A 31 -1.54 -6.61 -10.16
N VAL A 32 -2.04 -6.66 -11.39
CA VAL A 32 -3.45 -6.88 -11.68
C VAL A 32 -3.90 -8.28 -11.25
N ASP A 33 -3.12 -9.32 -11.56
CA ASP A 33 -3.41 -10.70 -11.16
C ASP A 33 -3.45 -10.87 -9.63
N ARG A 34 -2.45 -10.31 -8.94
CA ARG A 34 -2.27 -10.50 -7.51
C ARG A 34 -3.21 -9.67 -6.66
N PHE A 35 -3.41 -8.40 -7.02
CA PHE A 35 -4.09 -7.43 -6.16
C PHE A 35 -5.49 -7.08 -6.63
N GLN A 36 -5.81 -7.33 -7.90
CA GLN A 36 -7.14 -7.14 -8.48
C GLN A 36 -7.67 -5.72 -8.23
N PRO A 37 -7.14 -4.70 -8.94
CA PRO A 37 -7.58 -3.32 -8.77
C PRO A 37 -9.08 -3.16 -9.00
N VAL A 38 -9.68 -2.31 -8.17
CA VAL A 38 -11.12 -2.06 -8.09
C VAL A 38 -11.46 -0.82 -8.91
N PRO A 39 -12.43 -0.90 -9.85
CA PRO A 39 -12.88 0.26 -10.60
C PRO A 39 -13.40 1.39 -9.70
N ASN A 40 -13.09 2.62 -10.08
CA ASN A 40 -13.61 3.81 -9.42
C ASN A 40 -15.11 3.97 -9.72
N HIS A 41 -15.93 3.68 -8.72
CA HIS A 41 -17.39 3.79 -8.83
C HIS A 41 -17.92 5.23 -8.78
N LEU A 42 -17.09 6.20 -8.40
CA LEU A 42 -17.45 7.63 -8.34
C LEU A 42 -17.30 8.32 -9.70
N LEU A 43 -16.40 7.81 -10.55
CA LEU A 43 -16.12 8.36 -11.88
C LEU A 43 -16.03 7.25 -12.93
N ALA A 44 -17.07 7.11 -13.74
CA ALA A 44 -17.14 6.08 -14.79
C ALA A 44 -16.09 6.22 -15.90
N THR A 45 -15.48 7.41 -16.04
CA THR A 45 -14.43 7.72 -17.02
C THR A 45 -13.07 7.90 -16.36
N ALA A 46 -12.86 7.31 -15.18
CA ALA A 46 -11.56 7.34 -14.51
C ALA A 46 -10.47 6.73 -15.42
N GLY A 47 -9.23 7.18 -15.24
CA GLY A 47 -8.07 6.59 -15.91
C GLY A 47 -7.70 5.23 -15.30
N PHE A 48 -6.63 4.63 -15.83
CA PHE A 48 -6.08 3.34 -15.36
C PHE A 48 -7.10 2.20 -15.45
N ASP A 49 -7.43 1.82 -16.70
CA ASP A 49 -8.33 0.68 -16.97
C ASP A 49 -7.52 -0.59 -17.21
N PHE A 50 -7.58 -1.51 -16.24
CA PHE A 50 -6.94 -2.82 -16.28
C PHE A 50 -7.87 -3.91 -16.86
N GLY A 51 -8.85 -3.54 -17.69
CA GLY A 51 -9.81 -4.44 -18.33
C GLY A 51 -11.14 -4.61 -17.59
N ARG A 52 -11.34 -3.92 -16.47
CA ARG A 52 -12.58 -3.92 -15.66
C ARG A 52 -13.21 -2.53 -15.51
N GLY A 53 -12.62 -1.50 -16.12
CA GLY A 53 -12.98 -0.09 -15.97
C GLY A 53 -11.88 0.71 -15.27
N GLY A 54 -11.96 2.05 -15.40
CA GLY A 54 -11.00 2.98 -14.81
C GLY A 54 -10.93 2.87 -13.29
N CYS A 55 -9.72 2.70 -12.75
CA CYS A 55 -9.47 2.44 -11.33
C CYS A 55 -8.89 3.63 -10.56
N LEU A 56 -8.56 4.73 -11.24
CA LEU A 56 -7.92 5.89 -10.60
C LEU A 56 -8.90 6.71 -9.76
N PHE A 57 -8.58 6.88 -8.49
CA PHE A 57 -9.26 7.78 -7.56
C PHE A 57 -8.46 9.08 -7.40
N GLU A 58 -9.18 10.20 -7.45
CA GLU A 58 -8.58 11.53 -7.35
C GLU A 58 -7.94 11.78 -5.97
N ALA A 59 -6.90 12.60 -5.98
CA ALA A 59 -6.11 12.93 -4.80
C ALA A 59 -6.75 13.99 -3.88
N SER A 60 -8.05 14.28 -4.06
CA SER A 60 -8.83 15.28 -3.34
C SER A 60 -10.33 14.97 -3.38
N GLY A 61 -11.12 15.71 -2.59
CA GLY A 61 -12.58 15.62 -2.63
C GLY A 61 -13.13 14.25 -2.20
N PRO A 62 -14.27 13.82 -2.78
CA PRO A 62 -14.97 12.60 -2.34
C PRO A 62 -14.16 11.33 -2.55
N ASP A 63 -13.34 11.27 -3.61
CA ASP A 63 -12.42 10.16 -3.87
C ASP A 63 -11.41 9.99 -2.74
N LEU A 64 -10.77 11.07 -2.30
CA LEU A 64 -9.81 11.01 -1.19
C LEU A 64 -10.49 10.62 0.13
N GLU A 65 -11.70 11.11 0.40
CA GLU A 65 -12.48 10.71 1.58
C GLU A 65 -12.81 9.21 1.55
N PHE A 66 -13.22 8.70 0.39
CA PHE A 66 -13.48 7.28 0.18
C PHE A 66 -12.21 6.45 0.40
N ILE A 67 -11.09 6.80 -0.24
CA ILE A 67 -9.81 6.09 -0.11
C ILE A 67 -9.32 6.06 1.33
N ARG A 68 -9.43 7.18 2.06
CA ARG A 68 -9.03 7.26 3.48
C ARG A 68 -9.89 6.39 4.41
N SER A 69 -11.08 6.00 3.98
CA SER A 69 -11.94 5.09 4.73
C SER A 69 -11.62 3.60 4.46
N GLN A 70 -10.78 3.30 3.48
CA GLN A 70 -10.39 1.93 3.12
C GLN A 70 -9.26 1.42 4.03
N PRO A 71 -9.07 0.09 4.15
CA PRO A 71 -7.90 -0.47 4.81
C PRO A 71 -6.62 0.01 4.12
N ALA A 72 -5.67 0.54 4.90
CA ALA A 72 -4.44 1.14 4.34
C ALA A 72 -3.62 0.16 3.48
N ALA A 73 -3.65 -1.14 3.80
CA ALA A 73 -2.96 -2.18 3.04
C ALA A 73 -3.57 -2.42 1.63
N ASN A 74 -4.80 -1.98 1.38
CA ASN A 74 -5.47 -2.11 0.09
C ASN A 74 -5.32 -0.87 -0.79
N VAL A 75 -4.73 0.21 -0.24
CA VAL A 75 -4.54 1.47 -0.96
C VAL A 75 -3.17 1.50 -1.58
N TRP A 76 -3.12 1.93 -2.83
CA TRP A 76 -1.92 2.10 -3.62
C TRP A 76 -1.88 3.52 -4.16
N THR A 77 -0.69 4.02 -4.47
CA THR A 77 -0.53 5.34 -5.07
C THR A 77 0.12 5.20 -6.43
N VAL A 78 -0.44 5.92 -7.42
CA VAL A 78 0.25 6.15 -8.69
C VAL A 78 1.10 7.40 -8.52
N ILE A 79 2.41 7.27 -8.71
CA ILE A 79 3.36 8.37 -8.63
C ILE A 79 4.03 8.62 -9.98
N GLU A 80 4.45 9.86 -10.21
CA GLU A 80 5.30 10.26 -11.33
C GLU A 80 6.73 10.44 -10.82
N GLY A 81 7.59 9.47 -11.13
CA GLY A 81 9.02 9.49 -10.84
C GLY A 81 9.84 9.98 -12.03
N ASP A 82 11.16 9.97 -11.86
CA ASP A 82 12.11 10.40 -12.91
C ASP A 82 12.06 9.49 -14.15
N ASP A 83 11.82 8.19 -13.97
CA ASP A 83 11.79 7.18 -15.04
C ASP A 83 10.38 6.95 -15.63
N GLY A 84 9.36 7.68 -15.15
CA GLY A 84 7.97 7.55 -15.59
C GLY A 84 7.00 7.31 -14.45
N LEU A 85 5.85 6.74 -14.78
CA LEU A 85 4.79 6.44 -13.81
C LEU A 85 5.05 5.11 -13.11
N GLU A 86 4.74 5.04 -11.82
CA GLU A 86 4.89 3.84 -11.00
C GLU A 86 3.68 3.69 -10.07
N ILE A 87 3.23 2.44 -9.84
CA ILE A 87 2.33 2.10 -8.73
C ILE A 87 3.16 1.62 -7.55
N THR A 88 2.93 2.21 -6.37
CA THR A 88 3.58 1.81 -5.12
C THR A 88 2.57 1.62 -3.99
N ASP A 89 2.91 0.79 -3.00
CA ASP A 89 2.02 0.48 -1.88
C ASP A 89 1.81 1.68 -0.95
N GLY A 90 0.62 1.74 -0.34
CA GLY A 90 0.26 2.74 0.65
C GLY A 90 -0.17 4.09 0.06
N MET A 91 -0.40 5.05 0.95
CA MET A 91 -0.81 6.42 0.61
C MET A 91 0.40 7.36 0.62
N HIS A 92 0.84 7.77 -0.58
CA HIS A 92 1.86 8.80 -0.74
C HIS A 92 1.22 10.16 -0.98
N ALA A 93 1.92 11.22 -0.57
CA ALA A 93 1.44 12.60 -0.69
C ALA A 93 2.22 13.41 -1.74
N VAL A 94 3.42 12.99 -2.11
CA VAL A 94 4.33 13.72 -3.00
C VAL A 94 4.38 13.02 -4.35
N ASN A 95 4.47 13.81 -5.44
CA ASN A 95 4.53 13.35 -6.82
C ASN A 95 3.43 12.32 -7.17
N ARG A 96 2.26 12.43 -6.52
CA ARG A 96 1.14 11.52 -6.73
C ARG A 96 0.22 12.05 -7.83
N LEU A 97 -0.20 11.16 -8.70
CA LEU A 97 -1.25 11.40 -9.68
C LEU A 97 -2.62 11.09 -9.07
N GLY A 98 -2.72 9.99 -8.32
CA GLY A 98 -3.94 9.56 -7.64
C GLY A 98 -3.74 8.27 -6.86
N TYR A 99 -4.83 7.67 -6.42
CA TYR A 99 -4.82 6.42 -5.66
C TYR A 99 -5.52 5.30 -6.42
N LEU A 100 -5.13 4.06 -6.14
CA LEU A 100 -5.86 2.86 -6.55
C LEU A 100 -6.33 2.13 -5.29
N LEU A 101 -7.43 1.40 -5.42
CA LEU A 101 -7.92 0.46 -4.42
C LEU A 101 -7.81 -0.96 -4.98
N ALA A 102 -7.31 -1.89 -4.19
CA ALA A 102 -7.17 -3.29 -4.55
C ALA A 102 -8.08 -4.19 -3.70
N GLU A 103 -8.57 -5.31 -4.26
CA GLU A 103 -9.33 -6.30 -3.48
C GLU A 103 -8.42 -7.03 -2.48
N GLN A 104 -7.19 -7.35 -2.86
CA GLN A 104 -6.21 -8.00 -1.97
C GLN A 104 -5.26 -6.98 -1.32
N PRO A 105 -4.94 -7.12 -0.02
CA PRO A 105 -4.00 -6.24 0.65
C PRO A 105 -2.55 -6.52 0.23
N CYS A 106 -1.72 -5.47 0.24
CA CYS A 106 -0.27 -5.61 0.28
C CYS A 106 0.14 -6.40 1.55
N PRO A 107 0.99 -7.43 1.44
CA PRO A 107 1.46 -8.15 2.62
C PRO A 107 2.19 -7.23 3.59
N PRO A 108 2.15 -7.52 4.91
CA PRO A 108 2.94 -6.77 5.87
C PRO A 108 4.43 -6.86 5.56
N ASP A 109 5.19 -5.86 6.01
CA ASP A 109 6.65 -5.79 5.86
C ASP A 109 7.11 -5.90 4.40
N THR A 110 6.29 -5.43 3.45
CA THR A 110 6.58 -5.46 2.03
C THR A 110 6.47 -4.06 1.45
N MET A 111 7.44 -3.70 0.61
CA MET A 111 7.39 -2.53 -0.26
C MET A 111 7.30 -3.01 -1.70
N VAL A 112 6.34 -2.49 -2.44
CA VAL A 112 6.05 -2.89 -3.82
C VAL A 112 6.26 -1.69 -4.75
N SER A 113 6.91 -1.95 -5.89
CA SER A 113 7.11 -1.01 -6.99
C SER A 113 6.67 -1.69 -8.29
N VAL A 114 5.87 -0.97 -9.08
CA VAL A 114 5.32 -1.44 -10.36
C VAL A 114 5.54 -0.34 -11.40
N PRO A 115 6.68 -0.32 -12.12
CA PRO A 115 6.89 0.64 -13.19
C PRO A 115 5.89 0.40 -14.33
N LEU A 116 5.34 1.48 -14.86
CA LEU A 116 4.35 1.44 -15.93
C LEU A 116 4.99 1.90 -17.25
N ASP A 117 4.90 1.04 -18.27
CA ASP A 117 5.38 1.32 -19.63
C ASP A 117 4.19 1.80 -20.47
N PHE A 118 4.25 3.05 -20.96
CA PHE A 118 3.20 3.70 -21.76
C PHE A 118 3.66 4.03 -23.17
#